data_AF-A0A4Q6GLM0-F1
#
_entry.id   AF-A0A4Q6GLM0-F1
#
_cell.length_a   1.000
_cell.length_b   1.000
_cell.length_c   1.000
_cell.angle_alpha   90.00
_cell.angle_beta   90.00
_cell.angle_gamma   90.00
#
_symmetry.space_group_name_H-M   'P 1'
#
loop_
_entity.id
_entity.type
_entity.pdbx_description
1 polymer ?
#
loop_
_entity_poly.entity_id
_entity_poly.type
_entity_poly.pdbx_seq_one_letter_code
_entity_poly.pdbx_strand_id
1 'polypeptide(L)'
;SEAMAADVMGLAFGTPGEKVISVLVAISALTSINATMIVGARTGYAMGRDWRRLSRLGQWDGARGTPAVAMSIQCGAALLLVGLGASFGSGFKAMVEFTAPVFWLFFLLSGVSLFVLRRREPDLPRPFRVPLYPLLPLLFCASCAYMLWSSLSYVSSQSLGGLNAAWIGVAVLASGSLLLLFLGRKDGGEAQSVP
;
A
#
# COMPACT_ATOMS: atom_id res chain seq x y z
N SER A 1 -19.59 -20.13 -2.08
CA SER A 1 -19.25 -19.45 -0.83
C SER A 1 -17.99 -18.63 -1.02
N GLU A 2 -17.94 -17.42 -0.46
CA GLU A 2 -16.76 -16.52 -0.52
C GLU A 2 -15.68 -16.87 0.54
N ALA A 3 -15.92 -17.87 1.40
CA ALA A 3 -15.00 -18.28 2.44
C ALA A 3 -14.36 -19.65 2.14
N MET A 4 -13.57 -19.74 1.06
CA MET A 4 -12.93 -21.00 0.62
C MET A 4 -12.21 -21.76 1.75
N ALA A 5 -11.53 -21.05 2.66
CA ALA A 5 -10.84 -21.67 3.78
C ALA A 5 -11.80 -22.32 4.80
N ALA A 6 -12.95 -21.68 5.06
CA ALA A 6 -13.97 -22.22 5.95
C ALA A 6 -14.67 -23.43 5.33
N ASP A 7 -14.98 -23.35 4.02
CA ASP A 7 -15.60 -24.44 3.27
C ASP A 7 -14.71 -25.71 3.27
N VAL A 8 -13.40 -25.55 3.01
CA VAL A 8 -12.44 -26.66 3.02
C VAL A 8 -12.32 -27.29 4.40
N MET A 9 -12.31 -26.49 5.46
CA MET A 9 -12.25 -26.99 6.84
C MET A 9 -13.56 -27.64 7.28
N GLY A 10 -14.70 -27.16 6.79
CA GLY A 10 -16.00 -27.81 6.97
C GLY A 10 -16.05 -29.18 6.32
N LEU A 11 -15.46 -29.34 5.12
CA LEU A 11 -15.36 -30.62 4.43
C LEU A 11 -14.41 -31.61 5.14
N ALA A 12 -13.30 -31.13 5.70
CA ALA A 12 -12.29 -31.99 6.32
C ALA A 12 -12.58 -32.34 7.79
N PHE A 13 -13.14 -31.41 8.57
CA PHE A 13 -13.27 -31.50 10.03
C PHE A 13 -14.69 -31.21 10.54
N GLY A 14 -15.66 -31.02 9.64
CA GLY A 14 -17.04 -30.70 9.98
C GLY A 14 -17.22 -29.28 10.54
N THR A 15 -18.42 -29.00 11.05
CA THR A 15 -18.84 -27.69 11.56
C THR A 15 -17.94 -27.08 12.66
N PRO A 16 -17.31 -27.86 13.57
CA PRO A 16 -16.35 -27.31 14.53
C PRO A 16 -15.11 -26.72 13.85
N GLY A 17 -14.59 -27.39 12.82
CA GLY A 17 -13.40 -26.94 12.07
C GLY A 17 -13.66 -25.62 11.32
N GLU A 18 -14.82 -25.49 10.71
CA GLU A 18 -15.29 -24.26 10.04
C GLU A 18 -15.33 -23.06 11.00
N LYS A 19 -15.88 -23.24 12.21
CA LYS A 19 -15.97 -22.17 13.21
C LYS A 19 -14.58 -21.75 13.71
N VAL A 20 -13.71 -22.71 14.00
CA VAL A 20 -12.34 -22.42 14.47
C VAL A 20 -11.55 -21.65 13.43
N ILE A 21 -11.55 -22.09 12.17
CA ILE A 21 -10.80 -21.39 11.12
C ILE A 21 -11.36 -19.99 10.86
N SER A 22 -12.69 -19.82 10.92
CA SER A 22 -13.32 -18.51 10.74
C SER A 22 -12.90 -17.52 11.83
N VAL A 23 -12.84 -17.96 13.09
CA VAL A 23 -12.34 -17.12 14.20
C VAL A 23 -10.88 -16.78 14.02
N LEU A 24 -10.04 -17.74 13.63
CA LEU A 24 -8.61 -17.51 13.39
C LEU A 24 -8.36 -16.51 12.25
N VAL A 25 -9.12 -16.62 11.16
CA VAL A 25 -9.07 -15.66 10.04
C VAL A 25 -9.50 -14.27 10.49
N ALA A 26 -10.57 -14.17 11.28
CA ALA A 26 -11.04 -12.89 11.81
C ALA A 26 -9.99 -12.22 12.71
N ILE A 27 -9.37 -12.97 13.63
CA ILE A 27 -8.28 -12.46 14.48
C ILE A 27 -7.10 -11.99 13.62
N SER A 28 -6.69 -12.80 12.64
CA SER A 28 -5.58 -12.46 11.74
C SER A 28 -5.85 -11.17 10.96
N ALA A 29 -7.08 -11.00 10.45
CA ALA A 29 -7.49 -9.78 9.77
C ALA A 29 -7.46 -8.55 10.70
N LEU A 30 -7.97 -8.68 11.94
CA LEU A 30 -7.94 -7.61 12.94
C LEU A 30 -6.51 -7.19 13.30
N THR A 31 -5.60 -8.15 13.50
CA THR A 31 -4.18 -7.88 13.75
C THR A 31 -3.54 -7.17 12.55
N SER A 32 -3.80 -7.63 11.32
CA SER A 32 -3.26 -7.00 10.12
C SER A 32 -3.75 -5.56 9.93
N ILE A 33 -5.04 -5.30 10.17
CA ILE A 33 -5.62 -3.95 10.10
C ILE A 33 -4.97 -3.04 11.14
N ASN A 34 -4.81 -3.51 12.38
CA ASN A 34 -4.15 -2.74 13.44
C ASN A 34 -2.72 -2.33 13.05
N ALA A 35 -1.91 -3.28 12.58
CA ALA A 35 -0.55 -3.02 12.14
C ALA A 35 -0.51 -2.00 10.98
N THR A 36 -1.42 -2.15 10.00
CA THR A 36 -1.48 -1.29 8.82
C THR A 36 -1.93 0.14 9.16
N MET A 37 -2.82 0.33 10.14
CA MET A 37 -3.17 1.67 10.64
C MET A 37 -1.97 2.38 11.27
N ILE A 38 -1.20 1.68 12.10
CA ILE A 38 -0.02 2.27 12.75
C ILE A 38 1.03 2.66 11.71
N VAL A 39 1.33 1.77 10.76
CA VAL A 39 2.31 2.04 9.69
C VAL A 39 1.83 3.19 8.82
N GLY A 40 0.58 3.17 8.36
CA GLY A 40 0.04 4.21 7.47
C GLY A 40 0.02 5.60 8.11
N ALA A 41 -0.34 5.71 9.40
CA ALA A 41 -0.31 6.98 10.11
C ALA A 41 1.13 7.54 10.23
N ARG A 42 2.13 6.68 10.45
CA ARG A 42 3.55 7.07 10.48
C ARG A 42 4.09 7.47 9.11
N THR A 43 3.70 6.78 8.04
CA THR A 43 4.02 7.18 6.66
C THR A 43 3.40 8.54 6.33
N GLY A 44 2.14 8.78 6.73
CA GLY A 44 1.48 10.07 6.60
C GLY A 44 2.18 11.19 7.38
N TYR A 45 2.65 10.91 8.60
CA TYR A 45 3.46 11.82 9.40
C TYR A 45 4.77 12.20 8.71
N ALA A 46 5.50 11.22 8.16
CA ALA A 46 6.74 11.47 7.42
C ALA A 46 6.48 12.38 6.20
N MET A 47 5.43 12.11 5.41
CA MET A 47 5.02 13.00 4.32
C MET A 47 4.71 14.42 4.83
N GLY A 48 4.04 14.55 5.96
CA GLY A 48 3.74 15.86 6.54
C GLY A 48 4.99 16.67 6.94
N ARG A 49 6.13 16.01 7.19
CA ARG A 49 7.41 16.68 7.47
C ARG A 49 8.14 17.13 6.21
N ASP A 50 8.00 16.36 5.12
CA ASP A 50 8.70 16.61 3.86
C ASP A 50 8.07 17.75 3.04
N TRP A 51 6.75 17.98 3.17
CA TRP A 51 6.03 19.00 2.41
C TRP A 51 5.31 20.03 3.28
N ARG A 52 5.59 21.32 3.03
CA ARG A 52 5.04 22.44 3.83
C ARG A 52 3.51 22.50 3.81
N ARG A 53 2.88 22.15 2.68
CA ARG A 53 1.40 22.15 2.53
C ARG A 53 0.72 21.02 3.32
N LEU A 54 1.46 19.96 3.66
CA LEU A 54 0.98 18.81 4.44
C LEU A 54 1.44 18.86 5.90
N SER A 55 1.98 19.99 6.37
CA SER A 55 2.55 20.16 7.72
C SER A 55 1.62 19.76 8.86
N ARG A 56 0.30 19.81 8.65
CA ARG A 56 -0.71 19.33 9.61
C ARG A 56 -0.62 17.82 9.85
N LEU A 57 -0.26 17.01 8.85
CA LEU A 57 -0.02 15.58 9.02
C LEU A 57 1.26 15.30 9.82
N GLY A 58 2.23 16.22 9.76
CA GLY A 58 3.51 16.13 10.48
C GLY A 58 3.43 16.55 11.95
N GLN A 59 2.24 16.77 12.50
CA GLN A 59 2.05 17.11 13.92
C GLN A 59 2.06 15.83 14.77
N TRP A 60 2.93 15.82 15.78
CA TRP A 60 3.05 14.71 16.72
C TRP A 60 2.30 15.04 18.02
N ASP A 61 1.42 14.13 18.47
CA ASP A 61 0.77 14.24 19.77
C ASP A 61 1.70 13.64 20.85
N GLY A 62 2.28 14.50 21.69
CA GLY A 62 3.19 14.10 22.76
C GLY A 62 2.52 13.33 23.90
N ALA A 63 1.22 13.51 24.14
CA ALA A 63 0.50 12.80 25.19
C ALA A 63 0.12 11.38 24.75
N ARG A 64 -0.17 11.19 23.46
CA ARG A 64 -0.57 9.88 22.89
C ARG A 64 0.57 9.13 22.21
N GLY A 65 1.72 9.77 22.00
CA GLY A 65 2.87 9.17 21.30
C GLY A 65 2.54 8.76 19.86
N THR A 66 1.61 9.46 19.20
CA THR A 66 1.11 9.10 17.86
C THR A 66 0.77 10.35 17.02
N PRO A 67 0.82 10.26 15.68
CA PRO A 67 0.44 11.36 14.80
C PRO A 67 -1.09 11.40 14.63
N ALA A 68 -1.77 12.04 15.59
CA ALA A 68 -3.24 12.02 15.69
C ALA A 68 -3.97 12.51 14.43
N VAL A 69 -3.47 13.55 13.77
CA VAL A 69 -4.06 14.12 12.55
C VAL A 69 -3.90 13.17 11.36
N ALA A 70 -2.73 12.54 11.20
CA ALA A 70 -2.53 11.57 10.14
C ALA A 70 -3.44 10.33 10.33
N MET A 71 -3.60 9.90 11.59
CA MET A 71 -4.45 8.76 11.93
C MET A 71 -5.94 9.05 11.70
N SER A 72 -6.43 10.26 12.04
CA SER A 72 -7.83 10.62 11.80
C SER A 72 -8.15 10.73 10.31
N ILE A 73 -7.25 11.30 9.51
CA ILE A 73 -7.39 11.35 8.04
C ILE A 73 -7.41 9.94 7.45
N GLN A 74 -6.52 9.05 7.89
CA GLN A 74 -6.48 7.67 7.43
C GLN A 74 -7.78 6.92 7.78
N CYS A 75 -8.27 7.06 9.02
CA CYS A 75 -9.54 6.47 9.43
C CYS A 75 -10.73 7.01 8.63
N GLY A 76 -10.76 8.32 8.38
CA GLY A 76 -11.79 8.95 7.55
C GLY A 76 -11.78 8.42 6.13
N ALA A 77 -10.60 8.29 5.52
CA ALA A 77 -10.45 7.71 4.18
C ALA A 77 -10.87 6.23 4.14
N ALA A 78 -10.51 5.44 5.15
CA ALA A 78 -10.90 4.04 5.25
C ALA A 78 -12.42 3.87 5.37
N LEU A 79 -13.09 4.66 6.24
CA LEU A 79 -14.54 4.64 6.39
C LEU A 79 -15.27 5.08 5.12
N LEU A 80 -14.73 6.10 4.42
CA LEU A 80 -15.27 6.54 3.14
C LEU A 80 -15.18 5.43 2.09
N LEU A 81 -14.03 4.76 2.00
CA LEU A 81 -13.87 3.61 1.10
C LEU A 81 -14.87 2.51 1.47
N VAL A 82 -14.96 2.11 2.74
CA VAL A 82 -15.93 1.10 3.20
C VAL A 82 -17.37 1.47 2.81
N GLY A 83 -17.77 2.73 3.00
CA GLY A 83 -19.10 3.22 2.63
C GLY A 83 -19.36 3.16 1.12
N LEU A 84 -18.37 3.53 0.30
CA LEU A 84 -18.46 3.38 -1.15
C LEU A 84 -18.55 1.90 -1.53
N GLY A 85 -17.71 1.05 -0.95
CA GLY A 85 -17.68 -0.39 -1.24
C GLY A 85 -18.99 -1.10 -0.90
N ALA A 86 -19.62 -0.74 0.21
CA ALA A 86 -20.93 -1.27 0.60
C ALA A 86 -22.03 -0.91 -0.41
N SER A 87 -21.93 0.26 -1.04
CA SER A 87 -22.93 0.75 -2.01
C SER A 87 -22.86 0.04 -3.36
N PHE A 88 -21.71 -0.52 -3.74
CA PHE A 88 -21.50 -1.15 -5.05
C PHE A 88 -21.67 -2.69 -5.08
N GLY A 89 -22.11 -3.31 -3.97
CA GLY A 89 -22.49 -4.74 -3.87
C GLY A 89 -21.36 -5.78 -4.04
N SER A 90 -20.27 -5.43 -4.73
CA SER A 90 -19.05 -6.22 -4.94
C SER A 90 -17.78 -5.45 -4.54
N GLY A 91 -17.95 -4.42 -3.70
CA GLY A 91 -16.93 -3.41 -3.42
C GLY A 91 -15.64 -3.95 -2.80
N PHE A 92 -15.70 -5.01 -1.99
CA PHE A 92 -14.49 -5.57 -1.37
C PHE A 92 -13.54 -6.18 -2.40
N LYS A 93 -14.04 -7.07 -3.27
CA LYS A 93 -13.23 -7.69 -4.33
C LYS A 93 -12.67 -6.61 -5.26
N ALA A 94 -13.51 -5.66 -5.65
CA ALA A 94 -13.10 -4.53 -6.48
C ALA A 94 -11.98 -3.70 -5.82
N MET A 95 -12.08 -3.38 -4.52
CA MET A 95 -11.02 -2.65 -3.80
C MET A 95 -9.68 -3.37 -3.78
N VAL A 96 -9.68 -4.69 -3.57
CA VAL A 96 -8.46 -5.50 -3.61
C VAL A 96 -7.87 -5.51 -5.04
N GLU A 97 -8.71 -5.77 -6.04
CA GLU A 97 -8.32 -5.79 -7.46
C GLU A 97 -7.77 -4.44 -7.93
N PHE A 98 -8.29 -3.32 -7.43
CA PHE A 98 -7.81 -1.97 -7.77
C PHE A 98 -6.52 -1.56 -7.05
N THR A 99 -6.26 -2.13 -5.88
CA THR A 99 -5.04 -1.82 -5.11
C THR A 99 -3.83 -2.58 -5.63
N ALA A 100 -4.03 -3.79 -6.19
CA ALA A 100 -2.94 -4.64 -6.65
C ALA A 100 -2.01 -3.99 -7.70
N PRO A 101 -2.50 -3.36 -8.79
CA PRO A 101 -1.63 -2.69 -9.76
C PRO A 101 -0.78 -1.58 -9.13
N VAL A 102 -1.36 -0.78 -8.23
CA VAL A 102 -0.65 0.30 -7.54
C VAL A 102 0.49 -0.28 -6.69
N PHE A 103 0.21 -1.34 -5.94
CA PHE A 103 1.19 -2.02 -5.10
C PHE A 103 2.36 -2.59 -5.92
N TRP A 104 2.07 -3.31 -7.01
CA TRP A 104 3.09 -3.87 -7.89
C TRP A 104 3.93 -2.81 -8.60
N LEU A 105 3.32 -1.68 -8.96
CA LEU A 105 4.03 -0.55 -9.53
C LEU A 105 5.03 0.06 -8.54
N PHE A 106 4.61 0.33 -7.29
CA PHE A 106 5.52 0.87 -6.27
C PHE A 106 6.63 -0.11 -5.90
N PHE A 107 6.35 -1.41 -5.89
CA PHE A 107 7.37 -2.45 -5.69
C PHE A 107 8.38 -2.47 -6.83
N LEU A 108 7.92 -2.38 -8.07
CA LEU A 108 8.79 -2.26 -9.24
C LEU A 108 9.66 -1.00 -9.15
N LEU A 109 9.07 0.16 -8.84
CA LEU A 109 9.80 1.42 -8.66
C LEU A 109 10.85 1.33 -7.54
N SER A 110 10.51 0.69 -6.43
CA SER A 110 11.46 0.44 -5.32
C SER A 110 12.62 -0.45 -5.78
N GLY A 111 12.33 -1.54 -6.51
CA GLY A 111 13.35 -2.40 -7.11
C GLY A 111 14.26 -1.66 -8.11
N VAL A 112 13.68 -0.85 -8.99
CA VAL A 112 14.42 -0.02 -9.96
C VAL A 112 15.27 1.03 -9.25
N SER A 113 14.78 1.61 -8.15
CA SER A 113 15.51 2.60 -7.35
C SER A 113 16.83 2.06 -6.83
N LEU A 114 16.92 0.76 -6.54
CA LEU A 114 18.18 0.12 -6.18
C LEU A 114 19.23 0.24 -7.29
N PHE A 115 18.86 -0.03 -8.55
CA PHE A 115 19.77 0.10 -9.70
C PHE A 115 20.13 1.55 -9.98
N VAL A 116 19.17 2.46 -9.84
CA VAL A 116 19.40 3.90 -10.01
C VAL A 116 20.37 4.42 -8.96
N LEU A 117 20.18 4.07 -7.69
CA LEU A 117 21.05 4.48 -6.59
C LEU A 117 22.44 3.83 -6.66
N ARG A 118 22.55 2.61 -7.21
CA ARG A 118 23.84 1.99 -7.54
C ARG A 118 24.65 2.80 -8.55
N ARG A 119 23.98 3.44 -9.52
CA ARG A 119 24.63 4.27 -10.55
C ARG A 119 24.87 5.71 -10.11
N ARG A 120 23.95 6.30 -9.36
CA ARG A 120 24.04 7.70 -8.89
C ARG A 120 25.02 7.88 -7.75
N GLU A 121 25.06 6.93 -6.82
CA GLU A 121 25.85 7.03 -5.59
C GLU A 121 26.71 5.76 -5.40
N PRO A 122 27.71 5.54 -6.29
CA PRO A 122 28.52 4.33 -6.25
C PRO A 122 29.35 4.22 -4.96
N ASP A 123 29.85 5.35 -4.45
CA ASP A 123 30.83 5.40 -3.35
C ASP A 123 30.23 5.39 -1.93
N LEU A 124 28.91 5.39 -1.81
CA LEU A 124 28.28 5.29 -0.48
C LEU A 124 28.64 3.97 0.21
N PRO A 125 28.98 3.99 1.51
CA PRO A 125 29.20 2.77 2.28
C PRO A 125 27.89 1.98 2.34
N ARG A 126 27.94 0.70 1.94
CA ARG A 126 26.79 -0.21 1.90
C ARG A 126 26.96 -1.30 2.96
N PRO A 127 26.36 -1.14 4.16
CA PRO A 127 26.43 -2.15 5.22
C PRO A 127 25.87 -3.51 4.78
N PHE A 128 24.87 -3.49 3.89
CA PHE A 128 24.30 -4.69 3.29
C PHE A 128 24.45 -4.65 1.76
N ARG A 129 24.91 -5.75 1.18
CA ARG A 129 25.01 -5.95 -0.27
C ARG A 129 24.10 -7.11 -0.66
N VAL A 130 23.23 -6.86 -1.63
CA VAL A 130 22.33 -7.90 -2.14
C VAL A 130 23.17 -9.04 -2.74
N PRO A 131 23.00 -10.29 -2.29
CA PRO A 131 23.68 -11.44 -2.88
C PRO A 131 23.25 -11.62 -4.34
N LEU A 132 24.08 -12.24 -5.17
CA LEU A 132 23.78 -12.52 -6.60
C LEU A 132 23.32 -11.28 -7.39
N TYR A 133 23.81 -10.09 -7.05
CA TYR A 133 23.57 -8.89 -7.84
C TYR A 133 24.24 -9.02 -9.22
N PRO A 134 23.56 -8.70 -10.34
CA PRO A 134 22.23 -8.08 -10.45
C PRO A 134 21.06 -9.07 -10.64
N LEU A 135 21.29 -10.38 -10.66
CA LEU A 135 20.29 -11.39 -11.02
C LEU A 135 19.07 -11.39 -10.08
N LEU A 136 19.29 -11.39 -8.76
CA LEU A 136 18.18 -11.42 -7.79
C LEU A 136 17.27 -10.19 -7.90
N PRO A 137 17.79 -8.95 -7.90
CA PRO A 137 16.96 -7.76 -8.12
C PRO A 137 16.29 -7.70 -9.49
N LEU A 138 16.94 -8.22 -10.55
CA LEU A 138 16.33 -8.29 -11.88
C LEU A 138 15.14 -9.24 -11.87
N LEU A 139 15.27 -10.41 -11.26
CA LEU A 139 14.17 -11.38 -11.15
C LEU A 139 13.01 -10.80 -10.33
N PHE A 140 13.29 -10.09 -9.24
CA PHE A 140 12.27 -9.37 -8.48
C PHE A 140 11.54 -8.32 -9.33
N CYS A 141 12.28 -7.49 -10.07
CA CYS A 141 11.69 -6.48 -10.96
C CYS A 141 10.87 -7.13 -12.07
N ALA A 142 11.35 -8.22 -12.68
CA ALA A 142 10.63 -8.97 -13.70
C ALA A 142 9.31 -9.54 -13.17
N SER A 143 9.33 -10.15 -11.98
CA SER A 143 8.12 -10.65 -11.32
C SER A 143 7.13 -9.53 -11.02
N CYS A 144 7.60 -8.38 -10.51
CA CYS A 144 6.73 -7.22 -10.25
C CYS A 144 6.14 -6.66 -11.55
N ALA A 145 6.93 -6.56 -12.61
CA ALA A 145 6.46 -6.10 -13.92
C ALA A 145 5.43 -7.05 -14.52
N TYR A 146 5.64 -8.36 -14.40
CA TYR A 146 4.67 -9.37 -14.84
C TYR A 146 3.37 -9.31 -14.02
N MET A 147 3.46 -9.20 -12.70
CA MET A 147 2.27 -9.08 -11.84
C MET A 147 1.51 -7.77 -12.05
N LEU A 148 2.23 -6.67 -12.30
CA LEU A 148 1.63 -5.41 -12.71
C LEU A 148 0.88 -5.57 -14.02
N TRP A 149 1.51 -6.15 -15.04
CA TRP A 149 0.87 -6.44 -16.33
C TRP A 149 -0.38 -7.30 -16.16
N SER A 150 -0.28 -8.41 -15.44
CA SER A 150 -1.39 -9.33 -15.17
C SER A 150 -2.54 -8.65 -14.45
N SER A 151 -2.25 -7.84 -13.43
CA SER A 151 -3.28 -7.11 -12.68
C SER A 151 -3.95 -6.05 -13.56
N LEU A 152 -3.17 -5.35 -14.40
CA LEU A 152 -3.70 -4.34 -15.31
C LEU A 152 -4.57 -4.96 -16.41
N SER A 153 -4.15 -6.08 -16.99
CA SER A 153 -4.94 -6.81 -18.00
C SER A 153 -6.24 -7.34 -17.41
N TYR A 154 -6.19 -7.84 -16.17
CA TYR A 154 -7.36 -8.36 -15.48
C TYR A 154 -8.36 -7.23 -15.18
N VAL A 155 -7.91 -6.12 -14.57
CA VAL A 155 -8.75 -4.96 -14.29
C VAL A 155 -9.24 -4.27 -15.57
N SER A 156 -8.45 -4.27 -16.65
CA SER A 156 -8.87 -3.73 -17.95
C SER A 156 -9.95 -4.57 -18.63
N SER A 157 -10.02 -5.87 -18.34
CA SER A 157 -11.08 -6.74 -18.86
C SER A 157 -12.42 -6.54 -18.14
N GLN A 158 -12.41 -5.87 -16.98
CA GLN A 158 -13.58 -5.66 -16.14
C GLN A 158 -14.08 -4.21 -16.29
N SER A 159 -15.24 -4.06 -16.91
CA SER A 159 -15.91 -2.76 -17.03
C SER A 159 -16.86 -2.57 -15.85
N LEU A 160 -16.55 -1.63 -14.95
CA LEU A 160 -17.48 -1.20 -13.90
C LEU A 160 -18.11 0.12 -14.34
N GLY A 161 -19.39 0.07 -14.71
CA GLY A 161 -20.18 1.26 -15.05
C GLY A 161 -19.82 1.95 -16.37
N GLY A 162 -19.19 1.24 -17.32
CA GLY A 162 -18.86 1.79 -18.66
C GLY A 162 -17.52 2.52 -18.75
N LEU A 163 -16.78 2.64 -17.64
CA LEU A 163 -15.40 3.12 -17.61
C LEU A 163 -14.45 1.94 -17.37
N ASN A 164 -13.41 1.80 -18.20
CA ASN A 164 -12.39 0.76 -17.97
C ASN A 164 -11.71 1.04 -16.63
N ALA A 165 -11.75 0.10 -15.70
CA ALA A 165 -11.23 0.29 -14.36
C ALA A 165 -9.70 0.54 -14.33
N ALA A 166 -8.99 0.20 -15.42
CA ALA A 166 -7.61 0.64 -15.64
C ALA A 166 -7.45 2.17 -15.56
N TRP A 167 -8.44 2.93 -16.02
CA TRP A 167 -8.43 4.40 -15.93
C TRP A 167 -8.58 4.90 -14.50
N ILE A 168 -9.22 4.15 -13.59
CA ILE A 168 -9.29 4.52 -12.16
C ILE A 168 -7.91 4.40 -11.54
N GLY A 169 -7.20 3.29 -11.78
CA GLY A 169 -5.81 3.12 -11.32
C GLY A 169 -4.86 4.18 -11.90
N VAL A 170 -4.97 4.46 -13.20
CA VAL A 170 -4.20 5.53 -13.86
C VAL A 170 -4.56 6.90 -13.29
N ALA A 171 -5.83 7.19 -13.03
CA ALA A 171 -6.27 8.45 -12.43
C ALA A 171 -5.76 8.61 -10.99
N VAL A 172 -5.72 7.54 -10.19
CA VAL A 172 -5.14 7.56 -8.85
C VAL A 172 -3.64 7.84 -8.91
N LEU A 173 -2.91 7.17 -9.80
CA LEU A 173 -1.47 7.40 -9.98
C LEU A 173 -1.16 8.79 -10.54
N ALA A 174 -1.95 9.24 -11.51
CA ALA A 174 -1.84 10.58 -12.10
C ALA A 174 -2.17 11.65 -11.06
N SER A 175 -3.21 11.48 -10.25
CA SER A 175 -3.56 12.42 -9.18
C SER A 175 -2.46 12.48 -8.12
N GLY A 176 -1.86 11.35 -7.72
CA GLY A 176 -0.69 11.32 -6.84
C GLY A 176 0.52 12.04 -7.44
N SER A 177 0.81 11.80 -8.72
CA SER A 177 1.90 12.45 -9.45
C SER A 177 1.68 13.97 -9.59
N LEU A 178 0.45 14.39 -9.91
CA LEU A 178 0.03 15.79 -9.93
C LEU A 178 0.17 16.43 -8.54
N LEU A 179 -0.29 15.74 -7.49
CA LEU A 179 -0.14 16.20 -6.11
C LEU A 179 1.33 16.44 -5.77
N LEU A 180 2.23 15.53 -6.15
CA LEU A 180 3.68 15.70 -5.95
C LEU A 180 4.25 16.92 -6.70
N LEU A 181 3.76 17.22 -7.90
CA LEU A 181 4.16 18.41 -8.66
C LEU A 181 3.63 19.72 -8.03
N PHE A 182 2.41 19.69 -7.48
CA PHE A 182 1.83 20.84 -6.77
C PHE A 182 2.44 21.04 -5.38
N LEU A 183 2.92 19.97 -4.74
CA LEU A 183 3.58 20.02 -3.45
C LEU A 183 5.03 20.52 -3.63
N GLY A 184 5.20 21.85 -3.56
CA GLY A 184 6.54 22.45 -3.45
C GLY A 184 7.30 21.79 -2.30
N ARG A 185 8.42 21.13 -2.62
CA ARG A 185 9.32 20.50 -1.64
C ARG A 185 9.78 21.56 -0.65
N LYS A 186 9.89 21.18 0.62
CA LYS A 186 10.60 22.02 1.58
C LYS A 186 12.07 22.00 1.16
N ASP A 187 12.60 23.13 0.68
CA ASP A 187 14.03 23.27 0.40
C ASP A 187 14.81 22.90 1.67
N GLY A 188 15.89 22.14 1.48
CA GLY A 188 16.61 21.42 2.51
C GLY A 188 16.93 22.26 3.75
N GLY A 189 16.68 21.67 4.92
CA GLY A 189 17.05 22.20 6.22
C GLY A 189 17.33 21.06 7.17
N GLU A 190 18.62 20.70 7.21
CA GLU A 190 19.32 19.91 8.23
C GLU A 190 18.94 18.44 8.40
N ALA A 191 19.92 17.58 8.08
CA ALA A 191 20.04 16.25 8.65
C ALA A 191 19.89 16.37 10.17
N GLN A 192 18.75 15.94 10.70
CA GLN A 192 18.54 15.84 12.13
C GLN A 192 19.54 14.83 12.69
N SER A 193 20.60 15.35 13.33
CA SER A 193 21.43 14.60 14.26
C SER A 193 20.51 14.00 15.32
N VAL A 194 20.33 12.69 15.24
CA VAL A 194 19.65 11.91 16.28
C VAL A 194 20.56 11.95 17.53
N PRO A 195 20.05 12.34 18.71
CA PRO A 195 20.80 12.21 19.96
C PRO A 195 20.98 10.74 20.37
#